data_AF-A0A8T5M426-F1
#
_entry.id   AF-A0A8T5M426-F1
#
_cell.length_a   1.000
_cell.length_b   1.000
_cell.length_c   1.000
_cell.angle_alpha   90.00
_cell.angle_beta   90.00
_cell.angle_gamma   90.00
#
_symmetry.space_group_name_H-M   'P 1'
#
loop_
_entity.id
_entity.type
_entity.pdbx_description
1 polymer ?
#
loop_
_entity_poly.entity_id
_entity_poly.type
_entity_poly.pdbx_seq_one_letter_code
_entity_poly.pdbx_strand_id
1 'polypeptide(L)'
;MALFSQNKQLPISEVNQLRQQGLTDDIIMQELSSKGFSADQIGQAISQADTAYEPDYSAGQPPEMGGPSFSSPEMSAQQNSSSEMGNIYERIEEITESMIDEKWDELIGEVKKIIEWKGKIEEAQTKINSDLMKLKDDFKVLHQGVLGKLEDYDTRMQDVGTELKAVGKVFKDVIPTFVENVKDLSKVTSELKEKKK
;
A
#
# COMPACT_ATOMS: atom_id res chain seq x y z
N MET A 1 -12.69 -17.50 -49.86
CA MET A 1 -13.16 -17.20 -48.49
C MET A 1 -14.01 -15.95 -48.57
N ALA A 2 -15.31 -16.09 -48.33
CA ALA A 2 -16.25 -14.99 -48.28
C ALA A 2 -16.52 -14.59 -46.82
N LEU A 3 -17.03 -13.36 -46.65
CA LEU A 3 -17.79 -12.83 -45.51
C LEU A 3 -16.95 -12.18 -44.38
N PHE A 4 -16.88 -10.84 -44.37
CA PHE A 4 -17.68 -9.98 -43.48
C PHE A 4 -17.22 -8.51 -43.62
N SER A 5 -17.59 -7.82 -44.71
CA SER A 5 -17.76 -6.36 -44.64
C SER A 5 -19.10 -6.11 -43.95
N GLN A 6 -19.12 -6.25 -42.63
CA GLN A 6 -20.17 -5.62 -41.84
C GLN A 6 -19.87 -4.12 -41.90
N ASN A 7 -20.70 -3.41 -42.65
CA ASN A 7 -20.79 -1.95 -42.62
C ASN A 7 -21.21 -1.57 -41.18
N LYS A 8 -20.24 -1.54 -40.26
CA LYS A 8 -20.43 -1.20 -38.86
C LYS A 8 -20.55 0.32 -38.81
N GLN A 9 -21.71 0.82 -39.25
CA GLN A 9 -22.09 2.21 -39.04
C GLN A 9 -21.87 2.50 -37.56
N LEU A 10 -21.03 3.48 -37.25
CA LEU A 10 -20.83 3.87 -35.86
C LEU A 10 -22.21 4.20 -35.28
N PRO A 11 -22.56 3.63 -34.12
CA PRO A 11 -23.73 4.10 -33.41
C PRO A 11 -23.45 5.54 -32.97
N ILE A 12 -24.13 6.50 -33.62
CA ILE A 12 -24.19 7.92 -33.20
C ILE A 12 -24.53 8.02 -31.69
N SER A 13 -25.27 7.03 -31.19
CA SER A 13 -25.55 6.81 -29.76
C SER A 13 -24.29 6.72 -28.89
N GLU A 14 -23.21 6.11 -29.35
CA GLU A 14 -21.98 5.92 -28.58
C GLU A 14 -21.14 7.20 -28.52
N VAL A 15 -21.11 7.97 -29.62
CA VAL A 15 -20.54 9.33 -29.63
C VAL A 15 -21.30 10.23 -28.64
N ASN A 16 -22.64 10.20 -28.69
CA ASN A 16 -23.47 10.99 -27.77
C ASN A 16 -23.32 10.54 -26.30
N GLN A 17 -23.15 9.25 -26.04
CA GLN A 17 -22.93 8.72 -24.70
C GLN A 17 -21.58 9.18 -24.13
N LEU A 18 -20.52 9.13 -24.93
CA LEU A 18 -19.19 9.59 -24.51
C LEU A 18 -19.17 11.11 -24.31
N ARG A 19 -19.91 11.87 -25.12
CA ARG A 19 -20.12 13.31 -24.89
C ARG A 19 -20.88 13.59 -23.59
N GLN A 20 -21.92 12.80 -23.27
CA GLN A 20 -22.64 12.94 -21.98
C GLN A 20 -21.76 12.66 -20.77
N GLN A 21 -20.70 11.86 -20.94
CA GLN A 21 -19.68 11.63 -19.92
C GLN A 21 -18.66 12.79 -19.82
N GLY A 22 -18.81 13.84 -20.62
CA GLY A 22 -17.95 15.03 -20.62
C GLY A 22 -16.62 14.85 -21.34
N LEU A 23 -16.46 13.79 -22.15
CA LEU A 23 -15.26 13.60 -22.96
C LEU A 23 -15.25 14.57 -24.15
N THR A 24 -14.07 15.09 -24.47
CA THR A 24 -13.85 15.96 -25.62
C THR A 24 -13.80 15.14 -26.91
N ASP A 25 -14.14 15.78 -28.03
CA ASP A 25 -14.24 15.11 -29.33
C ASP A 25 -12.91 14.45 -29.75
N ASP A 26 -11.75 14.99 -29.35
CA ASP A 26 -10.44 14.39 -29.55
C ASP A 26 -10.25 13.05 -28.82
N ILE A 27 -10.72 12.96 -27.57
CA ILE A 27 -10.63 11.73 -26.78
C ILE A 27 -11.64 10.70 -27.31
N ILE A 28 -12.81 11.15 -27.75
CA ILE A 28 -13.81 10.31 -28.40
C ILE A 28 -13.25 9.72 -29.70
N MET A 29 -12.52 10.51 -30.49
CA MET A 29 -11.84 10.03 -31.69
C MET A 29 -10.80 8.96 -31.38
N GLN A 30 -10.00 9.14 -30.32
CA GLN A 30 -9.00 8.17 -29.89
C GLN A 30 -9.63 6.86 -29.37
N GLU A 31 -10.69 6.97 -28.56
CA GLU A 31 -11.42 5.82 -28.01
C GLU A 31 -12.10 5.01 -29.13
N LEU A 32 -12.75 5.68 -30.08
CA LEU A 32 -13.42 5.03 -31.22
C LEU A 32 -12.40 4.46 -32.22
N SER A 33 -11.28 5.13 -32.42
CA SER A 33 -10.17 4.60 -33.23
C SER A 33 -9.60 3.32 -32.60
N SER A 34 -9.44 3.28 -31.27
CA SER A 34 -9.01 2.06 -30.55
C SER A 34 -9.97 0.89 -30.72
N LYS A 35 -11.28 1.19 -30.89
CA LYS A 35 -12.34 0.22 -31.16
C LYS A 35 -12.39 -0.23 -32.64
N GLY A 36 -11.47 0.26 -33.47
CA GLY A 36 -11.26 -0.18 -34.85
C GLY A 36 -12.12 0.54 -35.88
N PHE A 37 -12.69 1.69 -35.54
CA PHE A 37 -13.44 2.52 -36.49
C PHE A 37 -12.51 3.43 -37.30
N SER A 38 -12.86 3.69 -38.56
CA SER A 38 -12.05 4.57 -39.41
C SER A 38 -12.30 6.05 -39.12
N ALA A 39 -11.28 6.88 -39.32
CA ALA A 39 -11.35 8.32 -39.09
C ALA A 39 -12.51 8.99 -39.84
N ASP A 40 -12.77 8.57 -41.09
CA ASP A 40 -13.89 9.09 -41.89
C ASP A 40 -15.26 8.75 -41.27
N GLN A 41 -15.40 7.54 -40.72
CA GLN A 41 -16.66 7.11 -40.10
C GLN A 41 -16.88 7.83 -38.77
N ILE A 42 -15.80 8.03 -37.99
CA ILE A 42 -15.84 8.74 -36.72
C ILE A 42 -16.19 10.23 -36.95
N GLY A 43 -15.53 10.88 -37.91
CA GLY A 43 -15.78 12.28 -38.25
C GLY A 43 -17.21 12.52 -38.76
N GLN A 44 -17.74 11.60 -39.57
CA GLN A 44 -19.14 11.64 -39.98
C GLN A 44 -20.11 11.47 -38.80
N ALA A 45 -19.83 10.54 -37.88
CA ALA A 45 -20.67 10.30 -36.70
C ALA A 45 -20.66 11.47 -35.71
N ILE A 46 -19.51 12.12 -35.51
CA ILE A 46 -19.37 13.31 -34.65
C ILE A 46 -20.12 14.50 -35.28
N SER A 47 -19.90 14.78 -36.56
CA SER A 47 -20.59 15.87 -37.27
C SER A 47 -22.11 15.68 -37.28
N GLN A 48 -22.56 14.42 -37.42
CA GLN A 48 -23.98 14.08 -37.40
C GLN A 48 -24.58 14.12 -35.98
N ALA A 49 -23.80 13.78 -34.95
CA ALA A 49 -24.17 13.94 -33.54
C ALA A 49 -24.30 15.42 -33.15
N ASP A 50 -23.43 16.29 -33.68
CA ASP A 50 -23.46 17.73 -33.43
C ASP A 50 -24.70 18.39 -34.06
N THR A 51 -25.05 17.97 -35.28
CA THR A 51 -26.27 18.42 -35.97
C THR A 51 -27.56 17.97 -35.26
N ALA A 52 -27.52 16.84 -34.53
CA ALA A 52 -28.64 16.32 -33.77
C ALA A 52 -28.81 16.98 -32.39
N TYR A 53 -27.85 17.80 -31.96
CA TYR A 53 -27.80 18.44 -30.65
C TYR A 53 -27.67 19.97 -30.77
N GLU A 54 -28.38 20.59 -31.71
CA GLU A 54 -28.68 22.03 -31.60
C GLU A 54 -30.01 22.21 -30.85
N PRO A 55 -30.01 22.73 -29.61
CA PRO A 55 -31.20 23.33 -29.04
C PRO A 55 -31.55 24.57 -29.87
N ASP A 56 -32.80 24.61 -30.35
CA ASP A 56 -33.41 25.74 -31.05
C ASP A 56 -33.18 27.05 -30.29
N TYR A 57 -32.15 27.79 -30.70
CA TYR A 57 -31.94 29.18 -30.34
C TYR A 57 -32.00 30.02 -31.62
N SER A 58 -33.22 30.08 -32.16
CA SER A 58 -33.68 31.22 -32.94
C SER A 58 -33.48 32.52 -32.14
N ALA A 59 -32.53 33.37 -32.54
CA ALA A 59 -32.62 34.83 -32.43
C ALA A 59 -31.34 35.54 -32.90
N GLY A 60 -31.50 36.51 -33.81
CA GLY A 60 -30.77 37.78 -33.68
C GLY A 60 -29.67 38.07 -34.69
N GLN A 61 -30.09 38.30 -35.93
CA GLN A 61 -29.37 39.14 -36.91
C GLN A 61 -29.11 40.55 -36.33
N PRO A 62 -28.01 41.23 -36.74
CA PRO A 62 -28.21 42.57 -37.28
C PRO A 62 -27.56 42.77 -38.67
N PRO A 63 -28.08 43.72 -39.49
CA PRO A 63 -27.75 43.85 -40.90
C PRO A 63 -26.64 44.89 -41.16
N GLU A 64 -25.66 44.55 -42.00
CA GLU A 64 -24.71 45.51 -42.56
C GLU A 64 -25.21 46.10 -43.88
N MET A 65 -25.04 47.42 -44.00
CA MET A 65 -25.47 48.26 -45.11
C MET A 65 -24.55 48.16 -46.33
N GLY A 66 -25.15 48.40 -47.50
CA GLY A 66 -24.58 48.13 -48.82
C GLY A 66 -23.40 49.01 -49.26
N GLY A 67 -22.56 48.39 -50.09
CA GLY A 67 -21.58 49.00 -50.99
C GLY A 67 -21.53 48.24 -52.31
N PRO A 68 -21.14 48.87 -53.44
CA PRO A 68 -21.60 48.46 -54.77
C PRO A 68 -20.87 47.28 -55.39
N SER A 69 -21.66 46.53 -56.15
CA SER A 69 -21.35 45.40 -57.04
C SER A 69 -20.10 45.61 -57.91
N PHE A 70 -19.19 44.63 -57.87
CA PHE A 70 -18.30 44.32 -58.98
C PHE A 70 -18.28 42.80 -59.21
N SER A 71 -18.41 42.47 -60.48
CA SER A 71 -18.62 41.19 -61.14
C SER A 71 -17.59 40.10 -60.83
N SER A 72 -18.09 38.89 -60.56
CA SER A 72 -17.35 37.62 -60.62
C SER A 72 -16.87 37.33 -62.05
N PRO A 73 -15.69 36.72 -62.19
CA PRO A 73 -15.65 35.39 -62.77
C PRO A 73 -14.96 34.36 -61.86
N GLU A 74 -15.68 33.27 -61.61
CA GLU A 74 -15.26 31.87 -61.69
C GLU A 74 -13.85 31.45 -61.19
N MET A 75 -13.90 30.79 -60.02
CA MET A 75 -13.14 29.60 -59.60
C MET A 75 -11.81 29.26 -60.28
N SER A 76 -10.74 29.31 -59.48
CA SER A 76 -9.78 28.21 -59.35
C SER A 76 -8.95 28.39 -58.07
N ALA A 77 -9.62 28.25 -56.92
CA ALA A 77 -8.95 27.97 -55.66
C ALA A 77 -8.71 26.45 -55.60
N GLN A 78 -7.61 26.00 -56.20
CA GLN A 78 -7.08 24.68 -55.95
C GLN A 78 -5.59 24.82 -55.77
N GLN A 79 -5.08 24.10 -54.76
CA GLN A 79 -3.68 23.83 -54.49
C GLN A 79 -3.00 24.79 -53.51
N ASN A 80 -3.37 24.68 -52.22
CA ASN A 80 -2.36 24.55 -51.16
C ASN A 80 -2.95 23.94 -49.87
N SER A 81 -3.44 22.70 -49.93
CA SER A 81 -3.96 21.97 -48.75
C SER A 81 -3.19 20.67 -48.49
N SER A 82 -1.94 20.60 -48.98
CA SER A 82 -1.03 19.46 -48.75
C SER A 82 0.13 19.82 -47.81
N SER A 83 0.18 21.07 -47.36
CA SER A 83 1.26 21.64 -46.54
C SER A 83 0.89 21.73 -45.05
N GLU A 84 -0.40 21.86 -44.72
CA GLU A 84 -0.89 21.92 -43.33
C GLU A 84 -0.95 20.55 -42.67
N MET A 85 -1.29 19.48 -43.41
CA MET A 85 -1.37 18.14 -42.84
C MET A 85 0.04 17.61 -42.46
N GLY A 86 1.07 17.90 -43.24
CA GLY A 86 2.47 17.61 -42.87
C GLY A 86 2.92 18.35 -41.60
N ASN A 87 2.54 19.62 -41.46
CA ASN A 87 2.83 20.41 -40.25
C ASN A 87 2.08 19.90 -39.02
N ILE A 88 0.85 19.40 -39.17
CA ILE A 88 0.09 18.80 -38.06
C ILE A 88 0.71 17.47 -37.64
N TYR A 89 1.16 16.63 -38.58
CA TYR A 89 1.87 15.39 -38.25
C TYR A 89 3.25 15.66 -37.62
N GLU A 90 4.04 16.61 -38.13
CA GLU A 90 5.31 17.01 -37.51
C GLU A 90 5.11 17.58 -36.10
N ARG A 91 4.04 18.36 -35.89
CA ARG A 91 3.70 18.90 -34.58
C ARG A 91 3.17 17.83 -33.62
N ILE A 92 2.40 16.86 -34.12
CA ILE A 92 1.99 15.68 -33.35
C ILE A 92 3.21 14.81 -33.03
N GLU A 93 4.16 14.65 -33.94
CA GLU A 93 5.42 13.92 -33.72
C GLU A 93 6.28 14.62 -32.66
N GLU A 94 6.46 15.94 -32.73
CA GLU A 94 7.15 16.74 -31.72
C GLU A 94 6.47 16.67 -30.35
N ILE A 95 5.13 16.78 -30.31
CA ILE A 95 4.35 16.63 -29.07
C ILE A 95 4.46 15.20 -28.54
N THR A 96 4.47 14.20 -29.42
CA THR A 96 4.55 12.78 -29.02
C THR A 96 5.95 12.43 -28.53
N GLU A 97 7.02 12.90 -29.17
CA GLU A 97 8.40 12.71 -28.71
C GLU A 97 8.64 13.42 -27.37
N SER A 98 8.22 14.69 -27.25
CA SER A 98 8.37 15.42 -25.98
C SER A 98 7.54 14.80 -24.85
N MET A 99 6.33 14.31 -25.13
CA MET A 99 5.51 13.63 -24.13
C MET A 99 6.03 12.23 -23.77
N ILE A 100 6.62 11.51 -24.73
CA ILE A 100 7.27 10.22 -24.49
C ILE A 100 8.54 10.38 -23.66
N ASP A 101 9.39 11.37 -23.96
CA ASP A 101 10.61 11.64 -23.20
C ASP A 101 10.30 12.10 -21.77
N GLU A 102 9.31 12.98 -21.58
CA GLU A 102 8.87 13.41 -20.24
C GLU A 102 8.38 12.22 -19.41
N LYS A 103 7.58 11.33 -20.00
CA LYS A 103 7.08 10.13 -19.33
C LYS A 103 8.18 9.09 -19.09
N TRP A 104 9.16 8.98 -19.99
CA TRP A 104 10.32 8.13 -19.79
C TRP A 104 11.19 8.63 -18.65
N ASP A 105 11.45 9.93 -18.57
CA ASP A 105 12.24 10.53 -17.50
C ASP A 105 11.53 10.41 -16.14
N GLU A 106 10.21 10.60 -16.11
CA GLU A 106 9.38 10.36 -14.92
C GLU A 106 9.51 8.91 -14.44
N LEU A 107 9.37 7.95 -15.36
CA LEU A 107 9.45 6.51 -15.07
C LEU A 107 10.85 6.11 -14.60
N ILE A 108 11.92 6.62 -15.22
CA ILE A 108 13.29 6.40 -14.76
C ILE A 108 13.50 7.00 -13.36
N GLY A 109 12.89 8.15 -13.08
CA GLY A 109 12.86 8.74 -11.75
C GLY A 109 12.23 7.82 -10.70
N GLU A 110 11.09 7.19 -11.02
CA GLU A 110 10.44 6.22 -10.13
C GLU A 110 11.26 4.94 -9.95
N VAL A 111 11.84 4.40 -11.04
CA VAL A 111 12.71 3.22 -10.98
C VAL A 111 13.93 3.47 -10.09
N LYS A 112 14.56 4.66 -10.17
CA LYS A 112 15.65 5.03 -9.27
C LYS A 112 15.22 5.02 -7.79
N LYS A 113 14.03 5.56 -7.47
CA LYS A 113 13.48 5.50 -6.10
C LYS A 113 13.26 4.06 -5.65
N ILE A 114 12.79 3.17 -6.53
CA ILE A 114 12.62 1.74 -6.23
C ILE A 114 13.97 1.07 -5.96
N ILE A 115 15.02 1.40 -6.72
CA ILE A 115 16.37 0.86 -6.51
C ILE A 115 16.92 1.29 -5.15
N GLU A 116 16.76 2.56 -4.78
CA GLU A 116 17.16 3.06 -3.45
C GLU A 116 16.39 2.38 -2.33
N TRP A 117 15.07 2.22 -2.50
CA TRP A 117 14.24 1.51 -1.54
C TRP A 117 14.64 0.04 -1.41
N LYS A 118 14.93 -0.64 -2.52
CA LYS A 118 15.47 -2.01 -2.53
C LYS A 118 16.78 -2.10 -1.75
N GLY A 119 17.71 -1.15 -1.95
CA GLY A 119 18.96 -1.09 -1.19
C GLY A 119 18.71 -0.97 0.32
N LYS A 120 17.82 -0.06 0.74
CA LYS A 120 17.44 0.10 2.16
C LYS A 120 16.82 -1.17 2.75
N ILE A 121 16.01 -1.89 1.97
CA ILE A 121 15.42 -3.17 2.40
C ILE A 121 16.49 -4.25 2.52
N GLU A 122 17.43 -4.33 1.58
CA GLU A 122 18.52 -5.32 1.65
C GLU A 122 19.42 -5.08 2.88
N GLU A 123 19.70 -3.82 3.20
CA GLU A 123 20.41 -3.45 4.43
C GLU A 123 19.60 -3.82 5.69
N ALA A 124 18.30 -3.50 5.71
CA ALA A 124 17.42 -3.85 6.82
C ALA A 124 17.31 -5.38 6.99
N GLN A 125 17.18 -6.12 5.89
CA GLN A 125 17.14 -7.58 5.85
C GLN A 125 18.43 -8.17 6.45
N THR A 126 19.57 -7.60 6.09
CA THR A 126 20.88 -8.03 6.60
C THR A 126 20.99 -7.78 8.09
N LYS A 127 20.56 -6.59 8.54
CA LYS A 127 20.55 -6.22 9.97
C LYS A 127 19.63 -7.13 10.78
N ILE A 128 18.41 -7.39 10.30
CA ILE A 128 17.46 -8.29 10.96
C ILE A 128 18.05 -9.69 11.11
N ASN A 129 18.68 -10.23 10.06
CA ASN A 129 19.33 -11.54 10.15
C ASN A 129 20.46 -11.55 11.19
N SER A 130 21.29 -10.50 11.23
CA SER A 130 22.35 -10.39 12.23
C SER A 130 21.78 -10.28 13.65
N ASP A 131 20.73 -9.51 13.86
CA ASP A 131 20.12 -9.31 15.17
C ASP A 131 19.41 -10.58 15.64
N LEU A 132 18.81 -11.34 14.73
CA LEU A 132 18.22 -12.66 15.03
C LEU A 132 19.29 -13.68 15.43
N MET A 133 20.45 -13.68 14.75
CA MET A 133 21.60 -14.50 15.14
C MET A 133 22.09 -14.16 16.56
N LYS A 134 22.26 -12.86 16.87
CA LYS A 134 22.64 -12.41 18.22
C LYS A 134 21.59 -12.80 19.26
N LEU A 135 20.31 -12.57 18.99
CA LEU A 135 19.22 -12.94 19.89
C LEU A 135 19.20 -14.44 20.16
N LYS A 136 19.47 -15.26 19.14
CA LYS A 136 19.58 -16.71 19.30
C LYS A 136 20.74 -17.10 20.22
N ASP A 137 21.88 -16.43 20.12
CA ASP A 137 23.03 -16.71 20.97
C ASP A 137 22.82 -16.20 22.40
N ASP A 138 22.26 -15.00 22.57
CA ASP A 138 21.84 -14.46 23.88
C ASP A 138 20.83 -15.39 24.56
N PHE A 139 19.87 -15.92 23.80
CA PHE A 139 18.90 -16.91 24.30
C PHE A 139 19.58 -18.19 24.78
N LYS A 140 20.58 -18.72 24.06
CA LYS A 140 21.33 -19.90 24.51
C LYS A 140 22.08 -19.62 25.81
N VAL A 141 22.75 -18.47 25.90
CA VAL A 141 23.48 -18.06 27.11
C VAL A 141 22.53 -17.91 28.29
N LEU A 142 21.39 -17.24 28.08
CA LEU A 142 20.35 -17.10 29.09
C LEU A 142 19.80 -18.47 29.52
N HIS A 143 19.46 -19.33 28.56
CA HIS A 143 18.93 -20.66 28.85
C HIS A 143 19.93 -21.48 29.67
N GLN A 144 21.21 -21.47 29.29
CA GLN A 144 22.26 -22.16 30.04
C GLN A 144 22.44 -21.57 31.45
N GLY A 145 22.41 -20.24 31.58
CA GLY A 145 22.49 -19.56 32.88
C GLY A 145 21.29 -19.86 33.79
N VAL A 146 20.08 -19.87 33.23
CA VAL A 146 18.84 -20.20 33.95
C VAL A 146 18.84 -21.67 34.38
N LEU A 147 19.25 -22.59 33.49
CA LEU A 147 19.34 -24.01 33.83
C LEU A 147 20.34 -24.25 34.98
N GLY A 148 21.51 -23.61 34.92
CA GLY A 148 22.51 -23.69 36.00
C GLY A 148 22.00 -23.09 37.32
N LYS A 149 21.30 -21.95 37.27
CA LYS A 149 20.67 -21.36 38.47
C LYS A 149 19.57 -22.24 39.04
N LEU A 150 18.82 -22.93 38.20
CA LEU A 150 17.78 -23.86 38.63
C LEU A 150 18.39 -25.10 39.30
N GLU A 151 19.49 -25.63 38.76
CA GLU A 151 20.23 -26.75 39.35
C GLU A 151 20.89 -26.37 40.69
N ASP A 152 21.48 -25.17 40.77
CA ASP A 152 21.97 -24.58 42.03
C ASP A 152 20.84 -24.46 43.06
N TYR A 153 19.65 -24.05 42.61
CA TYR A 153 18.48 -23.89 43.48
C TYR A 153 17.97 -25.25 43.97
N ASP A 154 17.87 -26.26 43.10
CA ASP A 154 17.46 -27.61 43.47
C ASP A 154 18.42 -28.20 44.51
N THR A 155 19.74 -28.07 44.27
CA THR A 155 20.78 -28.51 45.21
C THR A 155 20.63 -27.83 46.57
N ARG A 156 20.47 -26.50 46.59
CA ARG A 156 20.25 -25.76 47.85
C ARG A 156 18.96 -26.19 48.55
N MET A 157 17.89 -26.47 47.81
CA MET A 157 16.64 -26.97 48.38
C MET A 157 16.81 -28.37 48.98
N GLN A 158 17.60 -29.24 48.37
CA GLN A 158 17.92 -30.56 48.91
C GLN A 158 18.75 -30.45 50.20
N ASP A 159 19.74 -29.55 50.23
CA ASP A 159 20.54 -29.27 51.43
C ASP A 159 19.66 -28.73 52.56
N VAL A 160 18.84 -27.73 52.27
CA VAL A 160 17.86 -27.18 53.23
C VAL A 160 16.89 -28.27 53.71
N GLY A 161 16.45 -29.18 52.84
CA GLY A 161 15.61 -30.32 53.23
C GLY A 161 16.33 -31.28 54.19
N THR A 162 17.64 -31.45 54.03
CA THR A 162 18.49 -32.27 54.90
C THR A 162 18.70 -31.60 56.25
N GLU A 163 19.02 -30.30 56.26
CA GLU A 163 19.13 -29.50 57.48
C GLU A 163 17.80 -29.46 58.23
N LEU A 164 16.67 -29.27 57.53
CA LEU A 164 15.35 -29.26 58.15
C LEU A 164 15.00 -30.61 58.79
N LYS A 165 15.39 -31.73 58.17
CA LYS A 165 15.26 -33.06 58.79
C LYS A 165 16.10 -33.19 60.05
N ALA A 166 17.34 -32.70 60.03
CA ALA A 166 18.22 -32.73 61.19
C ALA A 166 17.65 -31.87 62.33
N VAL A 167 17.20 -30.65 62.02
CA VAL A 167 16.50 -29.77 62.97
C VAL A 167 15.24 -30.45 63.51
N GLY A 168 14.43 -31.08 62.66
CA GLY A 168 13.25 -31.83 63.08
C GLY A 168 13.58 -32.98 64.04
N LYS A 169 14.70 -33.68 63.82
CA LYS A 169 15.19 -34.73 64.72
C LYS A 169 15.62 -34.14 66.07
N VAL A 170 16.42 -33.08 66.08
CA VAL A 170 16.84 -32.40 67.30
C VAL A 170 15.62 -31.88 68.07
N PHE A 171 14.64 -31.30 67.38
CA PHE A 171 13.42 -30.80 68.01
C PHE A 171 12.60 -31.93 68.65
N LYS A 172 12.52 -33.09 67.99
CA LYS A 172 11.89 -34.30 68.54
C LYS A 172 12.58 -34.80 69.81
N ASP A 173 13.90 -34.66 69.89
CA ASP A 173 14.68 -35.07 71.07
C ASP A 173 14.60 -34.02 72.20
N VAL A 174 14.57 -32.72 71.87
CA VAL A 174 14.59 -31.62 72.84
C VAL A 174 13.21 -31.32 73.45
N ILE A 175 12.12 -31.41 72.69
CA ILE A 175 10.77 -31.11 73.20
C ILE A 175 10.43 -31.92 74.46
N PRO A 176 10.61 -33.26 74.48
CA PRO A 176 10.31 -34.06 75.66
C PRO A 176 11.11 -33.63 76.88
N THR A 177 12.43 -33.43 76.71
CA THR A 177 13.32 -32.98 77.78
C THR A 177 12.92 -31.60 78.32
N PHE A 178 12.51 -30.68 77.43
CA PHE A 178 12.06 -29.36 77.85
C PHE A 178 10.74 -29.43 78.64
N VAL A 179 9.78 -30.25 78.20
CA VAL A 179 8.51 -30.48 78.92
C VAL A 179 8.76 -31.12 80.28
N GLU A 180 9.67 -32.09 80.36
CA GLU A 180 10.05 -32.76 81.61
C GLU A 180 10.72 -31.78 82.58
N ASN A 181 11.68 -30.99 82.11
CA ASN A 181 12.33 -29.94 82.90
C ASN A 181 11.34 -28.89 83.43
N VAL A 182 10.39 -28.43 82.61
CA VAL A 182 9.34 -27.48 83.04
C VAL A 182 8.42 -28.11 84.08
N LYS A 183 8.09 -29.40 83.93
CA LYS A 183 7.26 -30.15 84.89
C LYS A 183 7.97 -30.30 86.24
N ASP A 184 9.27 -30.59 86.22
CA ASP A 184 10.09 -30.68 87.44
C ASP A 184 10.24 -29.33 88.11
N LEU A 185 10.47 -28.25 87.35
CA LEU A 185 10.51 -26.89 87.90
C LEU A 185 9.18 -26.48 88.56
N SER A 186 8.06 -26.87 87.94
CA SER A 186 6.71 -26.66 88.48
C SER A 186 6.49 -27.42 89.78
N LYS A 187 6.96 -28.68 89.88
CA LYS A 187 6.94 -29.46 91.12
C LYS A 187 7.77 -28.81 92.22
N VAL A 188 9.04 -28.46 91.95
CA VAL A 188 9.93 -27.82 92.91
C VAL A 188 9.33 -26.50 93.42
N THR A 189 8.73 -25.71 92.52
CA THR A 189 8.05 -24.45 92.89
C THR A 189 6.82 -24.71 93.77
N SER A 190 6.06 -25.77 93.49
CA SER A 190 4.88 -26.14 94.28
C SER A 190 5.26 -26.62 95.69
N GLU A 191 6.28 -27.47 95.81
CA GLU A 191 6.82 -27.93 97.10
C GLU A 191 7.38 -26.77 97.94
N LEU A 192 8.07 -25.81 97.30
CA LEU A 192 8.54 -24.59 97.95
C LEU A 192 7.39 -23.70 98.45
N LYS A 193 6.27 -23.65 97.71
CA LYS A 193 5.06 -22.93 98.12
C LYS A 193 4.38 -23.58 99.32
N GLU A 194 4.32 -24.91 99.36
CA GLU A 194 3.72 -25.66 100.47
C GLU A 194 4.53 -25.54 101.77
N LYS A 195 5.87 -25.62 101.70
CA LYS A 195 6.74 -25.44 102.87
C LYS A 195 6.74 -24.03 103.48
N LYS A 196 6.19 -23.04 102.77
CA LYS A 196 6.15 -21.64 103.22
C LYS A 196 4.82 -21.26 103.88
N LYS A 197 3.85 -22.18 103.91
CA LYS A 197 2.62 -22.10 104.73
C LYS A 197 2.84 -22.81 106.07
#